data_AF-A0AA39LED5-F1
#
_entry.id   AF-A0AA39LED5-F1
#
_cell.length_a   1.000
_cell.length_b   1.000
_cell.length_c   1.000
_cell.angle_alpha   90.00
_cell.angle_beta   90.00
_cell.angle_gamma   90.00
#
_symmetry.space_group_name_H-M   'P 1'
#
loop_
_entity.id
_entity.type
_entity.pdbx_description
1 polymer ?
#
loop_
_entity_poly.entity_id
_entity_poly.type
_entity_poly.pdbx_seq_one_letter_code
_entity_poly.pdbx_strand_id
1 'polypeptide(L)'
;MPRPMKRIRMNSAGEAIVPSNAKKAKTVPKKPAKEEDVYQVERIIDSRRRGKSQQFLVKWVGYTEPTWEPRANILDYNLIKEYDLFKRWDTSTKKLGKQTKLDKNKKIEKIVSVRNENGVKKLLVKFEESSEYEVHEAEKVFKKHPNLREETEEDE
;
A
#
# COMPACT_ATOMS: atom_id res chain seq x y z
N MET A 1 7.97 -3.39 17.84
CA MET A 1 7.70 -3.93 16.49
C MET A 1 6.24 -4.39 16.45
N PRO A 2 5.44 -3.95 15.46
CA PRO A 2 4.08 -4.47 15.26
C PRO A 2 4.13 -5.98 14.99
N ARG A 3 3.11 -6.70 15.44
CA ARG A 3 3.21 -8.15 15.68
C ARG A 3 3.37 -8.94 14.36
N PRO A 4 4.43 -9.74 14.21
CA PRO A 4 4.51 -10.70 13.12
C PRO A 4 3.45 -11.82 13.29
N MET A 5 2.72 -12.13 12.23
CA MET A 5 1.75 -13.24 12.24
C MET A 5 2.45 -14.61 12.33
N LYS A 6 1.90 -15.52 13.16
CA LYS A 6 2.43 -16.87 13.42
C LYS A 6 2.71 -17.66 12.12
N ARG A 7 3.95 -18.15 11.96
CA ARG A 7 4.29 -19.23 11.00
C ARG A 7 3.55 -20.51 11.40
N ILE A 8 2.90 -21.17 10.43
CA ILE A 8 2.33 -22.51 10.60
C ILE A 8 3.49 -23.51 10.56
N ARG A 9 3.51 -24.50 11.48
CA ARG A 9 4.55 -25.53 11.53
C ARG A 9 4.32 -26.53 10.39
N MET A 10 5.33 -26.72 9.55
CA MET A 10 5.34 -27.69 8.43
C MET A 10 6.17 -28.92 8.83
N ASN A 11 5.81 -30.11 8.33
CA ASN A 11 6.64 -31.32 8.47
C ASN A 11 7.80 -31.30 7.47
N SER A 12 8.71 -32.27 7.57
CA SER A 12 9.87 -32.41 6.67
C SER A 12 9.51 -32.71 5.21
N ALA A 13 8.24 -32.99 4.90
CA ALA A 13 7.71 -33.15 3.55
C ALA A 13 7.03 -31.87 3.01
N GLY A 14 7.03 -30.76 3.76
CA GLY A 14 6.42 -29.50 3.35
C GLY A 14 4.90 -29.41 3.58
N GLU A 15 4.30 -30.36 4.30
CA GLU A 15 2.86 -30.34 4.63
C GLU A 15 2.61 -29.67 5.98
N ALA A 16 1.48 -28.95 6.08
CA ALA A 16 1.05 -28.32 7.32
C ALA A 16 0.67 -29.38 8.37
N ILE A 17 1.35 -29.38 9.51
CA ILE A 17 1.00 -30.28 10.62
C ILE A 17 -0.21 -29.68 11.33
N VAL A 18 -1.41 -30.12 10.95
CA VAL A 18 -2.64 -29.90 11.71
C VAL A 18 -2.92 -31.15 12.56
N PRO A 19 -3.01 -31.05 13.90
CA PRO A 19 -3.38 -32.21 14.71
C PRO A 19 -4.83 -32.60 14.39
N SER A 20 -4.99 -33.76 13.76
CA SER A 20 -6.29 -34.34 13.41
C SER A 20 -6.89 -35.03 14.64
N ASN A 21 -7.77 -34.32 15.36
CA ASN A 21 -8.93 -34.97 15.98
C ASN A 21 -10.06 -33.98 16.29
N ALA A 22 -11.28 -34.50 16.24
CA ALA A 22 -12.53 -33.83 15.93
C ALA A 22 -13.15 -32.89 17.00
N LYS A 23 -14.03 -32.00 16.51
CA LYS A 23 -15.20 -31.39 17.20
C LYS A 23 -14.96 -30.50 18.44
N LYS A 24 -14.85 -29.18 18.21
CA LYS A 24 -15.60 -28.10 18.91
C LYS A 24 -15.12 -26.75 18.37
N ALA A 25 -16.05 -25.86 18.02
CA ALA A 25 -15.76 -24.45 17.83
C ALA A 25 -15.19 -23.89 19.15
N LYS A 26 -13.85 -23.85 19.25
CA LYS A 26 -13.15 -23.14 20.31
C LYS A 26 -12.88 -21.74 19.79
N THR A 27 -13.69 -20.82 20.29
CA THR A 27 -13.40 -19.40 20.40
C THR A 27 -11.90 -19.20 20.68
N VAL A 28 -11.14 -18.85 19.65
CA VAL A 28 -9.78 -18.34 19.86
C VAL A 28 -9.99 -17.05 20.64
N PRO A 29 -9.48 -16.90 21.88
CA PRO A 29 -9.64 -15.65 22.59
C PRO A 29 -8.88 -14.61 21.78
N LYS A 30 -9.61 -13.70 21.13
CA LYS A 30 -9.04 -12.42 20.72
C LYS A 30 -8.59 -11.79 22.04
N LYS A 31 -7.30 -11.88 22.36
CA LYS A 31 -6.71 -10.98 23.36
C LYS A 31 -7.18 -9.58 22.95
N PRO A 32 -7.81 -8.81 23.85
CA PRO A 32 -8.14 -7.43 23.54
C PRO A 32 -6.85 -6.78 23.05
N ALA A 33 -6.89 -6.19 21.85
CA ALA A 33 -5.83 -5.31 21.43
C ALA A 33 -5.76 -4.24 22.52
N LYS A 34 -4.69 -4.26 23.32
CA LYS A 34 -4.44 -3.13 24.20
C LYS A 34 -4.36 -1.91 23.29
N GLU A 35 -5.02 -0.82 23.66
CA GLU A 35 -5.03 0.46 22.94
C GLU A 35 -3.62 1.07 22.78
N GLU A 36 -2.59 0.44 23.34
CA GLU A 36 -1.20 0.87 23.44
C GLU A 36 -0.32 0.56 22.20
N ASP A 37 -0.82 -0.14 21.17
CA ASP A 37 0.00 -0.62 20.04
C ASP A 37 -0.37 0.06 18.68
N VAL A 38 -0.56 1.39 18.65
CA VAL A 38 -0.72 2.15 17.38
C VAL A 38 0.65 2.58 16.87
N TYR A 39 0.95 2.27 15.61
CA TYR A 39 2.24 2.57 14.98
C TYR A 39 2.04 3.39 13.70
N GLN A 40 3.01 4.25 13.39
CA GLN A 40 3.00 5.03 12.16
C GLN A 40 3.34 4.15 10.94
N VAL A 41 2.48 4.21 9.93
CA VAL A 41 2.66 3.52 8.65
C VAL A 41 3.40 4.43 7.69
N GLU A 42 4.42 3.90 7.02
CA GLU A 42 5.10 4.58 5.91
C GLU A 42 4.25 4.47 4.64
N ARG A 43 3.87 3.23 4.27
CA ARG A 43 2.97 2.97 3.13
C ARG A 43 2.44 1.53 3.14
N ILE A 44 1.35 1.31 2.43
CA ILE A 44 0.90 -0.04 2.06
C ILE A 44 1.60 -0.46 0.77
N ILE A 45 2.28 -1.59 0.82
CA ILE A 45 3.07 -2.12 -0.31
C ILE A 45 2.37 -3.26 -1.05
N ASP A 46 1.49 -4.01 -0.41
CA ASP A 46 0.72 -5.08 -1.06
C ASP A 46 -0.62 -5.37 -0.38
N SER A 47 -1.48 -6.15 -1.02
CA SER A 47 -2.75 -6.65 -0.49
C SER A 47 -3.03 -8.07 -0.96
N ARG A 48 -3.65 -8.86 -0.07
CA ARG A 48 -4.10 -10.22 -0.38
C ARG A 48 -5.43 -10.53 0.27
N ARG A 49 -6.14 -11.50 -0.28
CA ARG A 49 -7.37 -12.03 0.32
C ARG A 49 -7.07 -13.34 1.04
N ARG A 50 -7.47 -13.46 2.30
CA ARG A 50 -7.36 -14.69 3.10
C ARG A 50 -8.73 -15.03 3.68
N GLY A 51 -9.39 -16.04 3.10
CA GLY A 51 -10.78 -16.36 3.41
C GLY A 51 -11.72 -15.20 3.07
N LYS A 52 -12.53 -14.77 4.05
CA LYS A 52 -13.47 -13.65 3.92
C LYS A 52 -12.85 -12.27 4.22
N SER A 53 -11.56 -12.21 4.58
CA SER A 53 -10.91 -10.97 5.01
C SER A 53 -9.79 -10.53 4.07
N GLN A 54 -9.68 -9.23 3.87
CA GLN A 54 -8.55 -8.61 3.17
C GLN A 54 -7.44 -8.28 4.16
N GLN A 55 -6.19 -8.48 3.75
CA GLN A 55 -4.99 -8.09 4.48
C GLN A 55 -4.12 -7.20 3.58
N PHE A 56 -3.36 -6.31 4.22
CA PHE A 56 -2.41 -5.41 3.59
C PHE A 56 -1.01 -5.68 4.13
N LEU A 57 -0.01 -5.67 3.25
CA LEU A 57 1.38 -5.68 3.64
C LEU A 57 1.79 -4.24 3.91
N VAL A 58 2.12 -3.94 5.16
CA VAL A 58 2.36 -2.60 5.69
C VAL A 58 3.86 -2.41 5.88
N LYS A 59 4.40 -1.34 5.28
CA LYS A 59 5.74 -0.83 5.55
C LYS A 59 5.63 0.21 6.66
N TRP A 60 6.41 0.03 7.73
CA TRP A 60 6.34 0.84 8.94
C TRP A 60 7.48 1.86 9.00
N VAL A 61 7.20 3.05 9.51
CA VAL A 61 8.22 4.10 9.69
C VAL A 61 9.28 3.62 10.67
N GLY A 62 10.56 3.71 10.28
CA GLY A 62 11.70 3.32 11.13
C GLY A 62 11.93 1.81 11.26
N TYR A 63 11.19 0.97 10.52
CA TYR A 63 11.40 -0.47 10.52
C TYR A 63 11.65 -0.99 9.11
N THR A 64 12.61 -1.90 8.98
CA THR A 64 12.99 -2.49 7.68
C THR A 64 11.93 -3.48 7.17
N GLU A 65 11.46 -4.35 8.06
CA GLU A 65 10.57 -5.46 7.71
C GLU A 65 9.08 -5.07 7.69
N PRO A 66 8.35 -5.35 6.58
CA PRO A 66 6.91 -5.14 6.52
C PRO A 66 6.11 -6.31 7.10
N THR A 67 4.89 -6.05 7.59
CA THR A 67 3.99 -7.09 8.15
C THR A 67 2.62 -7.09 7.50
N TRP A 68 1.98 -8.26 7.47
CA TRP A 68 0.62 -8.42 6.93
C TRP A 68 -0.43 -8.08 8.01
N GLU A 69 -1.13 -6.97 7.84
CA GLU A 69 -2.18 -6.50 8.75
C GLU A 69 -3.58 -6.71 8.16
N PRO A 70 -4.57 -7.13 8.97
CA PRO A 70 -5.98 -7.10 8.57
C PRO A 70 -6.42 -5.70 8.13
N ARG A 71 -7.37 -5.62 7.19
CA ARG A 71 -8.03 -4.37 6.79
C ARG A 71 -8.50 -3.53 7.99
N ALA A 72 -9.01 -4.17 9.04
CA ALA A 72 -9.53 -3.52 10.24
C ALA A 72 -8.44 -2.85 11.10
N ASN A 73 -7.17 -3.23 10.93
CA ASN A 73 -6.04 -2.64 11.66
C ASN A 73 -5.53 -1.34 11.00
N ILE A 74 -5.93 -1.06 9.76
CA ILE A 74 -5.53 0.16 9.06
C ILE A 74 -6.51 1.27 9.44
N LEU A 75 -6.06 2.15 10.33
CA LEU A 75 -6.86 3.25 10.87
C LEU A 75 -6.99 4.41 9.88
N ASP A 76 -5.92 4.72 9.14
CA ASP A 76 -5.94 5.75 8.10
C ASP A 76 -6.41 5.16 6.75
N TYR A 77 -7.61 5.56 6.34
CA TYR A 77 -8.22 5.15 5.08
C TYR A 77 -7.51 5.70 3.85
N ASN A 78 -6.75 6.79 3.97
CA ASN A 78 -6.02 7.38 2.85
C ASN A 78 -4.92 6.44 2.38
N LEU A 79 -4.23 5.74 3.28
CA LEU A 79 -3.23 4.73 2.93
C LEU A 79 -3.78 3.65 1.97
N ILE A 80 -5.04 3.24 2.19
CA ILE A 80 -5.71 2.25 1.35
C ILE A 80 -6.11 2.87 0.01
N LYS A 81 -6.66 4.08 0.02
CA LYS A 81 -7.01 4.80 -1.21
C LYS A 81 -5.79 5.00 -2.10
N GLU A 82 -4.67 5.46 -1.53
CA GLU A 82 -3.42 5.62 -2.25
C GLU A 82 -2.96 4.29 -2.86
N TYR A 83 -2.92 3.22 -2.06
CA TYR A 83 -2.56 1.89 -2.55
C TYR A 83 -3.45 1.43 -3.71
N ASP A 84 -4.76 1.60 -3.59
CA ASP A 84 -5.70 1.21 -4.63
C ASP A 84 -5.52 2.04 -5.92
N LEU A 85 -5.20 3.33 -5.81
CA LEU A 85 -4.90 4.20 -6.96
C LEU A 85 -3.66 3.75 -7.71
N PHE A 86 -2.56 3.48 -6.99
CA PHE A 86 -1.34 2.93 -7.60
C PHE A 86 -1.60 1.56 -8.25
N LYS A 87 -2.32 0.67 -7.56
CA LYS A 87 -2.65 -0.67 -8.09
C LYS A 87 -3.52 -0.63 -9.34
N ARG A 88 -4.50 0.28 -9.38
CA ARG A 88 -5.37 0.49 -10.55
C ARG A 88 -4.55 1.01 -11.74
N TRP A 89 -3.67 1.98 -11.51
CA TRP A 89 -2.80 2.53 -12.53
C TRP A 89 -1.83 1.48 -13.11
N ASP A 90 -1.25 0.64 -12.26
CA ASP A 90 -0.43 -0.49 -12.70
C ASP A 90 -1.19 -1.48 -13.56
N THR A 91 -2.45 -1.74 -13.20
CA THR A 91 -3.29 -2.69 -13.95
C THR A 91 -3.71 -2.10 -15.29
N SER A 92 -4.05 -0.81 -15.35
CA SER A 92 -4.47 -0.14 -16.58
C SER A 92 -3.33 -0.02 -17.59
N THR A 93 -2.13 0.36 -17.14
CA THR A 93 -0.93 0.46 -17.99
C THR A 93 -0.53 -0.91 -18.55
N LYS A 94 -0.55 -1.97 -17.71
CA LYS A 94 -0.21 -3.34 -18.14
C LYS A 94 -1.25 -3.98 -19.07
N LYS A 95 -2.55 -3.82 -18.80
CA LYS A 95 -3.61 -4.52 -19.56
C LYS A 95 -4.05 -3.80 -20.82
N LEU A 96 -4.02 -2.47 -20.83
CA LEU A 96 -4.66 -1.67 -21.89
C LEU A 96 -3.65 -0.89 -22.73
N GLY A 97 -2.38 -0.82 -22.33
CA GLY A 97 -1.37 0.05 -22.97
C GLY A 97 -1.72 1.55 -22.95
N LYS A 98 -2.86 1.92 -22.34
CA LYS A 98 -3.35 3.28 -22.23
C LYS A 98 -2.84 3.85 -20.91
N GLN A 99 -1.71 4.55 -20.98
CA GLN A 99 -1.34 5.49 -19.93
C GLN A 99 -2.42 6.57 -19.89
N THR A 100 -2.91 6.92 -18.70
CA THR A 100 -3.79 8.07 -18.51
C THR A 100 -3.12 9.29 -19.12
N LYS A 101 -3.78 9.93 -20.11
CA LYS A 101 -3.25 11.17 -20.68
C LYS A 101 -3.34 12.23 -19.59
N LEU A 102 -2.18 12.71 -19.14
CA LEU A 102 -2.11 13.90 -18.30
C LEU A 102 -2.71 15.05 -19.11
N ASP A 103 -3.84 15.58 -18.66
CA ASP A 103 -4.47 16.72 -19.31
C ASP A 103 -3.51 17.91 -19.21
N LYS A 104 -3.20 18.53 -20.35
CA LYS A 104 -2.18 19.57 -20.46
C LYS A 104 -2.59 20.86 -19.76
N ASN A 105 -3.89 21.06 -19.54
CA ASN A 105 -4.42 22.30 -18.98
C ASN A 105 -4.68 22.21 -17.47
N LYS A 106 -4.58 21.02 -16.86
CA LYS A 106 -4.79 20.88 -15.42
C LYS A 106 -3.55 21.31 -14.65
N LYS A 107 -3.70 22.27 -13.74
CA LYS A 107 -2.65 22.68 -12.81
C LYS A 107 -2.59 21.73 -11.63
N ILE A 108 -1.39 21.19 -11.35
CA ILE A 108 -1.15 20.37 -10.17
C ILE A 108 -1.08 21.28 -8.96
N GLU A 109 -1.92 21.00 -7.96
CA GLU A 109 -1.91 21.68 -6.66
C GLU A 109 -0.82 21.09 -5.77
N LYS A 110 -0.74 19.75 -5.70
CA LYS A 110 0.16 19.07 -4.77
C LYS A 110 0.57 17.68 -5.24
N ILE A 111 1.85 17.34 -5.02
CA ILE A 111 2.33 15.96 -5.06
C ILE A 111 2.03 15.32 -3.70
N VAL A 112 1.16 14.30 -3.69
CA VAL A 112 0.69 13.64 -2.47
C VAL A 112 1.61 12.51 -2.05
N SER A 113 2.09 11.71 -3.02
CA SER A 113 2.92 10.54 -2.74
C SER A 113 3.85 10.22 -3.91
N VAL A 114 5.03 9.69 -3.61
CA VAL A 114 6.06 9.30 -4.57
C VAL A 114 6.39 7.83 -4.39
N ARG A 115 6.37 7.05 -5.47
CA ARG A 115 6.74 5.63 -5.43
C ARG A 115 7.71 5.29 -6.56
N ASN A 116 8.80 4.62 -6.22
CA ASN A 116 9.71 4.01 -7.18
C ASN A 116 9.36 2.53 -7.33
N GLU A 117 8.88 2.13 -8.51
CA GLU A 117 8.49 0.76 -8.80
C GLU A 117 9.00 0.35 -10.19
N ASN A 118 9.75 -0.74 -10.28
CA ASN A 118 10.38 -1.24 -11.51
C ASN A 118 11.23 -0.19 -12.25
N GLY A 119 11.93 0.67 -11.51
CA GLY A 119 12.73 1.77 -12.09
C GLY A 119 11.93 2.98 -12.56
N VAL A 120 10.60 2.97 -12.41
CA VAL A 120 9.73 4.09 -12.77
C VAL A 120 9.29 4.82 -11.51
N LYS A 121 9.61 6.11 -11.43
CA LYS A 121 9.10 7.02 -10.39
C LYS A 121 7.68 7.43 -10.75
N LYS A 122 6.72 7.12 -9.88
CA LYS A 122 5.29 7.40 -10.03
C LYS A 122 4.88 8.40 -8.96
N LEU A 123 4.04 9.36 -9.34
CA LEU A 123 3.53 10.41 -8.47
C LEU A 123 2.02 10.27 -8.35
N LEU A 124 1.52 10.32 -7.13
CA LEU A 124 0.12 10.60 -6.86
C LEU A 124 -0.04 12.12 -6.77
N VAL A 125 -0.82 12.71 -7.66
CA VAL A 125 -0.99 14.16 -7.76
C VAL A 125 -2.43 14.56 -7.50
N LYS A 126 -2.60 15.71 -6.85
CA LYS A 126 -3.86 16.43 -6.70
C LYS A 126 -3.84 17.64 -7.62
N PHE A 127 -4.88 17.84 -8.41
CA PHE A 127 -5.02 19.04 -9.26
C PHE A 127 -5.86 20.10 -8.56
N GLU A 128 -5.60 21.37 -8.83
CA GLU A 128 -6.19 22.54 -8.14
C GLU A 128 -7.72 22.60 -8.26
N GLU A 129 -8.27 22.15 -9.39
CA GLU A 129 -9.72 22.12 -9.65
C GLU A 129 -10.32 20.71 -9.52
N SER A 130 -9.58 19.76 -8.93
CA SER A 130 -10.01 18.37 -8.79
C SER A 130 -9.88 17.89 -7.34
N SER A 131 -10.98 17.39 -6.78
CA SER A 131 -10.93 16.63 -5.53
C SER A 131 -10.39 15.21 -5.73
N GLU A 132 -10.25 14.76 -6.99
CA GLU A 132 -9.73 13.45 -7.33
C GLU A 132 -8.20 13.45 -7.44
N TYR A 133 -7.59 12.38 -6.90
CA TYR A 133 -6.17 12.10 -7.01
C TYR A 133 -5.89 11.18 -8.20
N GLU A 134 -4.88 11.51 -8.99
CA GLU A 134 -4.47 10.69 -10.14
C GLU A 134 -3.00 10.26 -10.01
N VAL A 135 -2.69 9.06 -10.49
CA VAL A 135 -1.30 8.57 -10.56
C VAL A 135 -0.74 8.82 -11.95
N HIS A 136 0.46 9.39 -12.02
CA HIS A 136 1.19 9.67 -13.25
C HIS A 136 2.67 9.35 -13.12
N GLU A 137 3.36 9.17 -14.25
CA GLU A 137 4.82 9.04 -14.26
C GLU A 137 5.47 10.38 -13.96
N ALA A 138 6.48 10.36 -13.09
CA ALA A 138 7.16 11.57 -12.63
C ALA A 138 7.78 12.35 -13.79
N GLU A 139 8.40 11.67 -14.75
CA GLU A 139 8.97 12.32 -15.94
C GLU A 139 7.93 13.11 -16.74
N LYS A 140 6.71 12.60 -16.86
CA LYS A 140 5.63 13.29 -17.57
C LYS A 140 5.11 14.48 -16.80
N VAL A 141 4.96 14.32 -15.49
CA VAL A 141 4.56 15.40 -14.59
C VAL A 141 5.59 16.52 -14.64
N PHE A 142 6.87 16.22 -14.44
CA PHE A 142 7.94 17.22 -14.44
C PHE A 142 8.20 17.82 -15.82
N LYS A 143 8.03 17.06 -16.92
CA LYS A 143 8.09 17.62 -18.28
C LYS A 143 7.00 18.66 -18.55
N LYS A 144 5.87 18.60 -17.84
CA LYS A 144 4.74 19.52 -17.99
C LYS A 144 4.69 20.61 -16.93
N HIS A 145 5.18 20.29 -15.74
CA HIS A 145 5.26 21.19 -14.59
C HIS A 145 6.71 21.20 -14.10
N PRO A 146 7.64 21.82 -14.85
CA PRO A 146 9.07 21.80 -14.53
C PRO A 146 9.38 22.42 -13.16
N ASN A 147 8.60 23.42 -12.74
CA ASN A 147 8.74 24.08 -11.44
C ASN A 147 8.53 23.12 -10.24
N LEU A 148 7.90 21.96 -10.43
CA LEU A 148 7.75 20.95 -9.38
C LEU A 148 8.99 20.09 -9.16
N ARG A 149 9.97 20.14 -10.07
CA ARG A 149 11.18 19.31 -9.98
C ARG A 149 12.16 19.84 -8.93
N GLU A 150 12.30 21.17 -8.85
CA GLU A 150 13.29 21.85 -8.00
C GLU A 150 13.03 21.65 -6.49
N GLU A 151 11.80 21.39 -6.05
CA GLU A 151 11.49 21.15 -4.63
C GLU A 151 11.77 19.72 -4.14
N THR A 152 12.23 18.80 -5.00
CA THR A 152 12.37 17.36 -4.65
C THR A 152 13.79 16.81 -4.70
N GLU A 153 14.80 17.67 -4.92
CA GLU A 153 16.23 17.30 -5.03
C GLU A 153 17.12 17.87 -3.90
N GLU A 154 16.58 18.56 -2.89
CA GLU A 154 17.35 18.97 -1.70
C GLU A 154 16.98 18.11 -0.48
N ASP A 155 17.84 17.14 -0.16
CA ASP A 155 18.32 16.79 1.18
C ASP A 155 18.95 15.38 1.13
N GLU A 156 20.25 15.35 0.83
CA GLU A 156 21.15 14.20 1.00
C GLU A 156 21.75 14.20 2.42
#